data_AF-A0A5K4F7H5-F1
#
_entry.id   AF-A0A5K4F7H5-F1
#
_cell.length_a   1.000
_cell.length_b   1.000
_cell.length_c   1.000
_cell.angle_alpha   90.00
_cell.angle_beta   90.00
_cell.angle_gamma   90.00
#
_symmetry.space_group_name_H-M   'P 1'
#
loop_
_entity.id
_entity.type
_entity.pdbx_description
1 polymer ?
#
loop_
_entity_poly.entity_id
_entity_poly.type
_entity_poly.pdbx_seq_one_letter_code
_entity_poly.pdbx_strand_id
1 'polypeptide(L)'
;MKGDNTFRFLKYKDEIKRKVVVSFKTNHFDGEDSLDSYFALAVEKWTDSSSSEQFIAFRRKIAPYVLSLKLIIFHQDLICQELKIFWEQLGDTCLPPALDLVANLACDIREDFFKHIDDFLPLVVNATIRNSKNAEFLANCFNCLSHLVYFLHRPMIRNIRKILKCFLPLLSHCSSDIPRFTAECLAFLFRKFGDKIALFHILEEMIENPECLGAILTEMLSGVGEKVHTTSLEVIHFTPLNC
;
A
#
# COMPACT_ATOMS: atom_id res chain seq x y z
N MET A 1 -13.76 6.83 -34.32
CA MET A 1 -12.88 7.65 -33.46
C MET A 1 -12.86 6.97 -32.09
N LYS A 2 -11.81 6.18 -31.80
CA LYS A 2 -11.63 5.55 -30.49
C LYS A 2 -10.90 6.58 -29.63
N GLY A 3 -11.51 6.98 -28.51
CA GLY A 3 -10.85 7.84 -27.53
C GLY A 3 -9.64 7.10 -26.96
N ASP A 4 -8.44 7.60 -27.26
CA ASP A 4 -7.22 7.13 -26.64
C ASP A 4 -7.27 7.48 -25.16
N ASN A 5 -7.63 6.48 -24.36
CA ASN A 5 -7.68 6.58 -22.91
C ASN A 5 -6.23 6.73 -22.41
N THR A 6 -5.82 7.97 -22.15
CA THR A 6 -4.42 8.37 -21.87
C THR A 6 -3.91 7.82 -20.53
N PHE A 7 -4.81 7.33 -19.68
CA PHE A 7 -4.50 6.75 -18.37
C PHE A 7 -4.87 5.27 -18.34
N ARG A 8 -3.94 4.44 -18.82
CA ARG A 8 -4.02 2.98 -18.62
C ARG A 8 -3.38 2.68 -17.28
N PHE A 9 -4.19 2.43 -16.25
CA PHE A 9 -3.68 1.95 -14.97
C PHE A 9 -2.85 0.68 -15.20
N LEU A 10 -1.57 0.73 -14.82
CA LEU A 10 -0.71 -0.44 -14.84
C LEU A 10 -1.25 -1.44 -13.81
N LYS A 11 -1.18 -2.73 -14.14
CA LYS A 11 -1.58 -3.78 -13.18
C LYS A 11 -0.67 -3.68 -11.96
N TYR A 12 -1.24 -3.88 -10.76
CA TYR A 12 -0.53 -3.86 -9.48
C TYR A 12 0.75 -4.69 -9.50
N LYS A 13 0.70 -5.89 -10.11
CA LYS A 13 1.85 -6.81 -10.24
C LYS A 13 3.01 -6.22 -11.03
N ASP A 14 2.74 -5.41 -12.04
CA ASP A 14 3.76 -4.81 -12.90
C ASP A 14 4.32 -3.53 -12.28
N GLU A 15 3.47 -2.77 -11.59
CA GLU A 15 3.88 -1.55 -10.87
C GLU A 15 4.72 -1.88 -9.64
N ILE A 16 4.29 -2.82 -8.80
CA ILE A 16 5.08 -3.29 -7.66
C ILE A 16 6.38 -3.93 -8.13
N LYS A 17 6.39 -4.83 -9.11
CA LYS A 17 7.66 -5.44 -9.56
C LYS A 17 8.65 -4.39 -10.07
N ARG A 18 8.19 -3.39 -10.82
CA ARG A 18 9.08 -2.30 -11.28
C ARG A 18 9.60 -1.47 -10.11
N LYS A 19 8.71 -1.04 -9.20
CA LYS A 19 9.07 -0.15 -8.08
C LYS A 19 9.88 -0.85 -7.00
N VAL A 20 9.52 -2.09 -6.64
CA VAL A 20 10.31 -2.95 -5.74
C VAL A 20 11.67 -3.26 -6.34
N VAL A 21 11.78 -3.58 -7.64
CA VAL A 21 13.09 -3.80 -8.27
C VAL A 21 13.93 -2.52 -8.26
N VAL A 22 13.34 -1.34 -8.43
CA VAL A 22 14.05 -0.06 -8.23
C VAL A 22 14.50 0.07 -6.78
N SER A 23 13.63 -0.19 -5.79
CA SER A 23 14.00 -0.18 -4.37
C SER A 23 15.11 -1.19 -4.01
N PHE A 24 15.12 -2.37 -4.61
CA PHE A 24 16.18 -3.36 -4.39
C PHE A 24 17.50 -2.97 -5.09
N LYS A 25 17.45 -2.35 -6.28
CA LYS A 25 18.64 -1.95 -7.04
C LYS A 25 19.40 -0.79 -6.41
N THR A 26 18.71 0.15 -5.76
CA THR A 26 19.38 1.23 -5.03
C THR A 26 20.07 0.72 -3.75
N ASN A 27 19.64 -0.43 -3.21
CA ASN A 27 20.18 -1.04 -1.99
C ASN A 27 21.56 -1.71 -2.14
N HIS A 28 22.24 -1.56 -3.30
CA HIS A 28 23.48 -2.24 -3.64
C HIS A 28 24.59 -1.29 -4.14
N PHE A 29 24.86 -0.21 -3.41
CA PHE A 29 26.11 0.55 -3.57
C PHE A 29 26.72 0.96 -2.24
N ASP A 30 27.99 0.58 -2.06
CA ASP A 30 28.90 1.03 -1.02
C ASP A 30 29.18 2.54 -1.16
N GLY A 31 29.09 3.30 -0.06
CA GLY A 31 29.64 4.67 0.01
C GLY A 31 28.94 5.60 0.99
N GLU A 32 29.71 6.11 1.95
CA GLU A 32 29.33 7.04 3.03
C GLU A 32 28.63 8.34 2.57
N ASP A 33 27.75 8.86 3.44
CA ASP A 33 27.17 10.23 3.49
C ASP A 33 26.15 10.66 2.40
N SER A 34 25.53 9.71 1.71
CA SER A 34 24.31 9.96 0.94
C SER A 34 23.07 9.71 1.81
N LEU A 35 21.95 10.42 1.59
CA LEU A 35 20.67 10.14 2.26
C LEU A 35 20.19 8.73 1.85
N ASP A 36 20.68 7.69 2.51
CA ASP A 36 20.34 6.27 2.30
C ASP A 36 18.94 5.95 2.89
N SER A 37 17.98 6.84 2.67
CA SER A 37 16.61 6.74 3.16
C SER A 37 15.64 7.23 2.09
N TYR A 38 14.70 6.36 1.72
CA TYR A 38 13.63 6.72 0.80
C TYR A 38 12.75 7.83 1.36
N PHE A 39 12.52 7.81 2.67
CA PHE A 39 11.75 8.85 3.35
C PHE A 39 12.47 10.20 3.27
N ALA A 40 13.77 10.25 3.57
CA ALA A 40 14.53 11.50 3.48
C ALA A 40 14.56 12.05 2.04
N LEU A 41 14.76 11.19 1.04
CA LEU A 41 14.68 11.59 -0.38
C LEU A 41 13.30 12.12 -0.76
N ALA A 42 12.22 11.50 -0.28
CA ALA A 42 10.87 12.00 -0.50
C ALA A 42 10.65 13.35 0.19
N VAL A 43 11.17 13.54 1.40
CA VAL A 43 11.12 14.81 2.12
C VAL A 43 11.84 15.93 1.34
N GLU A 44 13.04 15.68 0.80
CA GLU A 44 13.75 16.66 -0.03
C GLU A 44 12.98 16.99 -1.32
N LYS A 45 12.51 15.96 -2.04
CA LYS A 45 11.66 16.13 -3.24
C LYS A 45 10.47 17.05 -2.99
N TRP A 46 9.78 16.87 -1.86
CA TRP A 46 8.62 17.70 -1.51
C TRP A 46 9.02 19.06 -0.93
N THR A 47 10.23 19.21 -0.40
CA THR A 47 10.79 20.52 -0.02
C THR A 47 11.02 21.40 -1.23
N ASP A 48 11.51 20.82 -2.34
CA ASP A 48 11.77 21.57 -3.58
C ASP A 48 10.48 21.92 -4.35
N SER A 49 9.42 21.13 -4.19
CA SER A 49 8.19 21.24 -4.99
C SER A 49 6.99 21.84 -4.25
N SER A 50 6.96 21.79 -2.91
CA SER A 50 5.82 22.26 -2.12
C SER A 50 6.09 23.63 -1.50
N SER A 51 5.18 24.58 -1.72
CA SER A 51 5.16 25.90 -1.07
C SER A 51 4.15 25.98 0.09
N SER A 52 3.58 24.85 0.49
CA SER A 52 2.57 24.77 1.56
C SER A 52 3.18 25.11 2.93
N GLU A 53 2.52 26.01 3.67
CA GLU A 53 2.89 26.34 5.05
C GLU A 53 2.85 25.10 5.95
N GLN A 54 1.88 24.21 5.73
CA GLN A 54 1.74 22.96 6.47
C GLN A 54 2.94 22.04 6.24
N PHE A 55 3.41 21.92 4.98
CA PHE A 55 4.59 21.12 4.65
C PHE A 55 5.87 21.74 5.24
N ILE A 56 6.05 23.05 5.13
CA ILE A 56 7.21 23.75 5.71
C ILE A 56 7.25 23.56 7.22
N ALA A 57 6.10 23.68 7.89
CA ALA A 57 5.99 23.46 9.33
C ALA A 57 6.34 22.02 9.72
N PHE A 58 5.81 21.03 8.99
CA PHE A 58 6.15 19.62 9.15
C PHE A 58 7.65 19.36 8.96
N ARG A 59 8.22 19.80 7.82
CA ARG A 59 9.64 19.65 7.48
C ARG A 59 10.54 20.18 8.58
N ARG A 60 10.25 21.38 9.09
CA ARG A 60 11.04 22.01 10.16
C ARG A 60 11.09 21.17 11.43
N LYS A 61 9.98 20.52 11.80
CA LYS A 61 9.92 19.69 13.00
C LYS A 61 10.70 18.38 12.86
N ILE A 62 10.69 17.78 11.67
CA ILE A 62 11.36 16.49 11.43
C ILE A 62 12.83 16.63 10.96
N ALA A 63 13.27 17.84 10.57
CA ALA A 63 14.59 18.08 9.99
C ALA A 63 15.77 17.48 10.78
N PRO A 64 15.82 17.56 12.13
CA PRO A 64 16.93 16.98 12.90
C PRO A 64 16.99 15.45 12.83
N TYR A 65 15.88 14.80 12.49
CA TYR A 65 15.71 13.34 12.61
C TYR A 65 15.81 12.60 11.28
N VAL A 66 15.87 13.31 10.15
CA VAL A 66 15.92 12.70 8.81
C VAL A 66 17.26 12.86 8.11
N LEU A 67 18.35 13.00 8.88
CA LEU A 67 19.71 13.12 8.36
C LEU A 67 20.33 11.76 7.99
N SER A 68 19.78 10.66 8.52
CA SER A 68 20.19 9.30 8.17
C SER A 68 19.07 8.30 8.48
N LEU A 69 19.10 7.14 7.84
CA LEU A 69 18.15 6.05 8.12
C LEU A 69 18.16 5.63 9.59
N LYS A 70 19.33 5.63 10.25
CA LYS A 70 19.45 5.29 11.67
C LYS A 70 18.67 6.25 12.57
N LEU A 71 18.74 7.55 12.29
CA LEU A 71 17.98 8.56 13.04
C LEU A 71 16.48 8.42 12.80
N ILE A 72 16.07 8.10 11.56
CA ILE A 72 14.67 7.87 11.22
C ILE A 72 14.10 6.70 12.01
N ILE A 73 14.81 5.57 12.04
CA ILE A 73 14.40 4.38 12.80
C ILE A 73 14.34 4.70 14.31
N PHE A 74 15.33 5.42 14.83
CA PHE A 74 15.40 5.76 16.25
C PHE A 74 14.29 6.73 16.68
N HIS A 75 13.93 7.70 15.84
CA HIS A 75 12.91 8.72 16.11
C HIS A 75 11.57 8.46 15.41
N GLN A 76 11.33 7.24 14.94
CA GLN A 76 10.16 6.88 14.13
C GLN A 76 8.82 7.27 14.76
N ASP A 77 8.70 7.21 16.10
CA ASP A 77 7.43 7.55 16.78
C ASP A 77 7.10 9.04 16.67
N LEU A 78 8.10 9.90 16.84
CA LEU A 78 7.95 11.34 16.64
C LEU A 78 7.67 11.67 15.17
N ILE A 79 8.39 11.03 14.25
CA ILE A 79 8.21 11.25 12.80
C ILE A 79 6.79 10.85 12.39
N CYS A 80 6.30 9.69 12.83
CA CYS A 80 4.94 9.23 12.56
C CYS A 80 3.89 10.18 13.17
N GLN A 81 4.09 10.63 14.40
CA GLN A 81 3.18 11.59 15.05
C GLN A 81 3.10 12.90 14.25
N GLU A 82 4.23 13.46 13.85
CA GLU A 82 4.26 14.71 13.08
C GLU A 82 3.71 14.52 11.66
N LEU A 83 3.94 13.36 11.04
CA LEU A 83 3.39 13.03 9.73
C LEU A 83 1.87 12.89 9.78
N LYS A 84 1.34 12.33 10.87
CA LYS A 84 -0.12 12.25 11.10
C LYS A 84 -0.73 13.65 11.28
N ILE A 85 -0.11 14.50 12.11
CA ILE A 85 -0.56 15.89 12.29
C ILE A 85 -0.54 16.63 10.95
N PHE A 86 0.52 16.47 10.17
CA PHE A 86 0.61 17.03 8.83
C PHE A 86 -0.54 16.54 7.94
N TRP A 87 -0.81 15.22 7.91
CA TRP A 87 -1.92 14.65 7.15
C TRP A 87 -3.27 15.27 7.53
N GLU A 88 -3.56 15.38 8.83
CA GLU A 88 -4.82 15.88 9.36
C GLU A 88 -5.05 17.38 9.06
N GLN A 89 -3.97 18.14 8.82
CA GLN A 89 -4.04 19.55 8.44
C GLN A 89 -4.26 19.77 6.94
N LEU A 90 -4.13 18.72 6.12
CA LEU A 90 -4.28 18.82 4.67
C LEU A 90 -5.74 18.62 4.25
N GLY A 91 -6.19 19.45 3.30
CA GLY A 91 -7.35 19.12 2.49
C GLY A 91 -7.04 17.99 1.52
N ASP A 92 -8.08 17.30 1.05
CA ASP A 92 -7.94 16.12 0.19
C ASP A 92 -7.06 16.37 -1.06
N THR A 93 -7.13 17.55 -1.67
CA THR A 93 -6.33 17.91 -2.86
C THR A 93 -4.83 18.03 -2.61
N CYS A 94 -4.41 18.16 -1.35
CA CYS A 94 -3.02 18.39 -0.96
C CYS A 94 -2.38 17.15 -0.31
N LEU A 95 -3.06 16.00 -0.33
CA LEU A 95 -2.57 14.73 0.24
C LEU A 95 -1.46 13.98 -0.53
N PRO A 96 -1.15 14.21 -1.82
CA PRO A 96 -0.08 13.46 -2.50
C PRO A 96 1.30 13.44 -1.79
N PRO A 97 1.79 14.55 -1.19
CA PRO A 97 3.00 14.54 -0.39
C PRO A 97 2.89 13.59 0.81
N ALA A 98 1.78 13.64 1.55
CA ALA A 98 1.59 12.80 2.73
C ALA A 98 1.51 11.30 2.36
N LEU A 99 0.84 10.97 1.25
CA LEU A 99 0.78 9.60 0.69
C LEU A 99 2.17 9.06 0.33
N ASP A 100 2.97 9.86 -0.37
CA ASP A 100 4.33 9.49 -0.78
C ASP A 100 5.26 9.33 0.44
N LEU A 101 5.16 10.25 1.41
CA LEU A 101 5.91 10.18 2.65
C LEU A 101 5.59 8.92 3.47
N VAL A 102 4.31 8.57 3.64
CA VAL A 102 3.90 7.33 4.32
C VAL A 102 4.45 6.09 3.60
N ALA A 103 4.36 6.06 2.28
CA ALA A 103 4.82 4.94 1.46
C ALA A 103 6.34 4.72 1.57
N ASN A 104 7.12 5.79 1.61
CA ASN A 104 8.57 5.72 1.72
C ASN A 104 9.04 5.48 3.17
N LEU A 105 8.32 6.01 4.18
CA LEU A 105 8.61 5.71 5.59
C LEU A 105 8.42 4.22 5.89
N ALA A 106 7.33 3.62 5.40
CA ALA A 106 7.08 2.19 5.53
C ALA A 106 8.14 1.33 4.81
N CYS A 107 8.75 1.83 3.73
CA CYS A 107 9.86 1.18 3.05
C CYS A 107 11.14 1.15 3.92
N ASP A 108 11.45 2.28 4.54
CA ASP A 108 12.65 2.47 5.36
C ASP A 108 12.58 1.67 6.66
N ILE A 109 11.50 1.82 7.44
CA ILE A 109 11.39 1.23 8.78
C ILE A 109 10.70 -0.15 8.78
N ARG A 110 10.13 -0.56 7.64
CA ARG A 110 9.58 -1.91 7.40
C ARG A 110 8.60 -2.35 8.49
N GLU A 111 8.75 -3.55 9.04
CA GLU A 111 7.82 -4.13 10.02
C GLU A 111 7.66 -3.27 11.27
N ASP A 112 8.63 -2.42 11.62
CA ASP A 112 8.51 -1.49 12.74
C ASP A 112 7.40 -0.46 12.51
N PHE A 113 7.07 -0.13 11.25
CA PHE A 113 5.94 0.75 10.92
C PHE A 113 4.60 0.15 11.35
N PHE A 114 4.51 -1.17 11.52
CA PHE A 114 3.25 -1.83 11.86
C PHE A 114 2.68 -1.34 13.20
N LYS A 115 3.51 -0.84 14.12
CA LYS A 115 3.02 -0.22 15.37
C LYS A 115 2.15 1.03 15.13
N HIS A 116 2.32 1.68 13.98
CA HIS A 116 1.61 2.89 13.56
C HIS A 116 0.52 2.61 12.54
N ILE A 117 0.27 1.35 12.17
CA ILE A 117 -0.62 1.03 11.04
C ILE A 117 -2.07 1.47 11.30
N ASP A 118 -2.50 1.48 12.56
CA ASP A 118 -3.84 1.90 12.95
C ASP A 118 -4.09 3.38 12.76
N ASP A 119 -3.01 4.18 12.79
CA ASP A 119 -3.07 5.60 12.54
C ASP A 119 -3.13 5.91 11.03
N PHE A 120 -2.42 5.14 10.20
CA PHE A 120 -2.25 5.48 8.79
C PHE A 120 -3.14 4.71 7.82
N LEU A 121 -3.38 3.41 8.03
CA LEU A 121 -4.16 2.61 7.08
C LEU A 121 -5.60 3.15 6.92
N PRO A 122 -6.33 3.50 7.99
CA PRO A 122 -7.65 4.12 7.85
C PRO A 122 -7.61 5.48 7.13
N LEU A 123 -6.56 6.28 7.33
CA LEU A 123 -6.40 7.57 6.64
C LEU A 123 -6.27 7.38 5.13
N VAL A 124 -5.43 6.44 4.69
CA VAL A 124 -5.23 6.14 3.26
C VAL A 124 -6.49 5.54 2.65
N VAL A 125 -7.16 4.61 3.35
CA VAL A 125 -8.45 4.03 2.91
C VAL A 125 -9.51 5.12 2.72
N ASN A 126 -9.67 5.99 3.72
CA ASN A 126 -10.66 7.07 3.66
C ASN A 126 -10.34 8.08 2.55
N ALA A 127 -9.07 8.44 2.36
CA ALA A 127 -8.65 9.31 1.27
C ALA A 127 -8.96 8.70 -0.11
N THR A 128 -8.78 7.39 -0.26
CA THR A 128 -9.11 6.65 -1.49
C THR A 128 -10.60 6.74 -1.82
N ILE A 129 -11.47 6.56 -0.82
CA ILE A 129 -12.93 6.63 -0.99
C ILE A 129 -13.37 8.04 -1.37
N ARG A 130 -12.91 9.06 -0.62
CA ARG A 130 -13.30 10.46 -0.84
C ARG A 130 -12.89 10.98 -2.22
N ASN A 131 -11.76 10.51 -2.74
CA ASN A 131 -11.19 10.96 -4.01
C ASN A 131 -11.40 9.96 -5.16
N SER A 132 -12.41 9.09 -5.05
CA SER A 132 -12.68 7.99 -6.00
C SER A 132 -12.94 8.41 -7.45
N LYS A 133 -13.14 9.70 -7.73
CA LYS A 133 -13.35 10.23 -9.08
C LYS A 133 -12.07 10.75 -9.75
N ASN A 134 -10.98 10.92 -9.01
CA ASN A 134 -9.72 11.44 -9.53
C ASN A 134 -8.73 10.29 -9.76
N ALA A 135 -8.53 9.93 -11.03
CA ALA A 135 -7.67 8.80 -11.43
C ALA A 135 -6.20 8.96 -10.98
N GLU A 136 -5.65 10.16 -11.09
CA GLU A 136 -4.27 10.46 -10.68
C GLU A 136 -4.12 10.35 -9.15
N PHE A 137 -5.10 10.88 -8.42
CA PHE A 137 -5.12 10.77 -6.96
C PHE A 137 -5.27 9.32 -6.49
N LEU A 138 -6.14 8.55 -7.14
CA LEU A 138 -6.29 7.12 -6.87
C LEU A 138 -4.99 6.36 -7.12
N ALA A 139 -4.22 6.70 -8.16
CA ALA A 139 -2.91 6.09 -8.39
C ALA A 139 -1.95 6.34 -7.21
N ASN A 140 -1.94 7.55 -6.65
CA ASN A 140 -1.13 7.87 -5.46
C ASN A 140 -1.60 7.08 -4.22
N CYS A 141 -2.92 6.94 -4.03
CA CYS A 141 -3.49 6.14 -2.94
C CYS A 141 -3.12 4.66 -3.06
N PHE A 142 -3.34 4.06 -4.22
CA PHE A 142 -3.01 2.66 -4.46
C PHE A 142 -1.51 2.41 -4.41
N ASN A 143 -0.67 3.37 -4.82
CA ASN A 143 0.77 3.28 -4.62
C ASN A 143 1.12 3.21 -3.12
N CYS A 144 0.51 4.06 -2.29
CA CYS A 144 0.71 4.05 -0.85
C CYS A 144 0.24 2.72 -0.22
N LEU A 145 -0.98 2.27 -0.53
CA LEU A 145 -1.52 0.99 -0.06
C LEU A 145 -0.63 -0.18 -0.48
N SER A 146 -0.12 -0.16 -1.71
CA SER A 146 0.81 -1.16 -2.25
C SER A 146 2.09 -1.25 -1.44
N HIS A 147 2.69 -0.11 -1.09
CA HIS A 147 3.88 -0.07 -0.24
C HIS A 147 3.59 -0.61 1.16
N LEU A 148 2.50 -0.16 1.80
CA LEU A 148 2.10 -0.65 3.12
C LEU A 148 1.90 -2.16 3.10
N VAL A 149 1.16 -2.68 2.13
CA VAL A 149 0.92 -4.13 1.98
C VAL A 149 2.21 -4.89 1.69
N TYR A 150 3.10 -4.34 0.86
CA TYR A 150 4.35 -4.99 0.50
C TYR A 150 5.33 -5.10 1.67
N PHE A 151 5.63 -3.98 2.33
CA PHE A 151 6.62 -3.94 3.40
C PHE A 151 6.11 -4.53 4.71
N LEU A 152 4.79 -4.51 4.94
CA LEU A 152 4.17 -4.96 6.19
C LEU A 152 3.44 -6.31 6.04
N HIS A 153 3.68 -7.05 4.95
CA HIS A 153 2.92 -8.28 4.68
C HIS A 153 2.98 -9.30 5.82
N ARG A 154 4.13 -9.48 6.50
CA ARG A 154 4.26 -10.47 7.58
C ARG A 154 3.38 -10.12 8.79
N PRO A 155 3.48 -8.92 9.40
CA PRO A 155 2.58 -8.57 10.50
C PRO A 155 1.12 -8.42 10.06
N MET A 156 0.85 -8.01 8.81
CA MET A 156 -0.51 -8.00 8.26
C MET A 156 -1.14 -9.38 8.16
N ILE A 157 -0.39 -10.39 7.70
CA ILE A 157 -0.84 -11.79 7.65
C ILE A 157 -1.17 -12.33 9.04
N ARG A 158 -0.36 -11.99 10.05
CA ARG A 158 -0.63 -12.36 11.46
C ARG A 158 -1.91 -11.73 12.00
N ASN A 159 -2.33 -10.60 11.44
CA ASN A 159 -3.51 -9.83 11.86
C ASN A 159 -4.57 -9.75 10.74
N ILE A 160 -4.70 -10.80 9.92
CA ILE A 160 -5.41 -10.74 8.64
C ILE A 160 -6.86 -10.24 8.76
N ARG A 161 -7.60 -10.65 9.81
CA ARG A 161 -8.98 -10.20 10.06
C ARG A 161 -9.07 -8.69 10.27
N LYS A 162 -8.14 -8.13 11.05
CA LYS A 162 -8.07 -6.68 11.31
C LYS A 162 -7.79 -5.91 10.02
N ILE A 163 -6.81 -6.40 9.24
CA ILE A 163 -6.45 -5.79 7.96
C ILE A 163 -7.61 -5.86 6.98
N LEU A 164 -8.24 -7.03 6.82
CA LEU A 164 -9.42 -7.22 6.00
C LEU A 164 -10.53 -6.23 6.36
N LYS A 165 -10.83 -6.05 7.65
CA LYS A 165 -11.85 -5.10 8.11
C LYS A 165 -11.57 -3.68 7.64
N CYS A 166 -10.31 -3.25 7.59
CA CYS A 166 -9.94 -1.93 7.06
C CYS A 166 -10.12 -1.82 5.54
N PHE A 167 -9.95 -2.91 4.79
CA PHE A 167 -10.08 -2.92 3.34
C PHE A 167 -11.52 -3.18 2.84
N LEU A 168 -12.42 -3.70 3.69
CA LEU A 168 -13.83 -3.96 3.32
C LEU A 168 -14.51 -2.75 2.66
N PRO A 169 -14.36 -1.50 3.14
CA PRO A 169 -14.97 -0.34 2.47
C PRO A 169 -14.49 -0.12 1.02
N LEU A 170 -13.24 -0.48 0.71
CA LEU A 170 -12.71 -0.39 -0.67
C LEU A 170 -13.21 -1.54 -1.53
N LEU A 171 -13.29 -2.74 -0.97
CA LEU A 171 -13.83 -3.93 -1.61
C LEU A 171 -15.32 -3.81 -1.96
N SER A 172 -16.08 -3.09 -1.16
CA SER A 172 -17.51 -2.84 -1.35
C SER A 172 -17.82 -1.51 -2.05
N HIS A 173 -16.79 -0.81 -2.56
CA HIS A 173 -16.98 0.48 -3.21
C HIS A 173 -17.78 0.35 -4.52
N CYS A 174 -18.63 1.34 -4.83
CA CYS A 174 -19.55 1.28 -5.99
C CYS A 174 -18.88 1.38 -7.37
N SER A 175 -17.61 1.78 -7.44
CA SER A 175 -16.86 1.82 -8.70
C SER A 175 -16.33 0.43 -9.04
N SER A 176 -16.12 0.15 -10.34
CA SER A 176 -15.50 -1.13 -10.76
C SER A 176 -14.01 -1.21 -10.43
N ASP A 177 -13.33 -0.06 -10.46
CA ASP A 177 -11.86 -0.03 -10.42
C ASP A 177 -11.31 -0.21 -9.00
N ILE A 178 -11.94 0.42 -7.99
CA ILE A 178 -11.43 0.40 -6.62
C ILE A 178 -11.47 -1.03 -6.00
N PRO A 179 -12.58 -1.77 -6.07
CA PRO A 179 -12.63 -3.16 -5.62
C PRO A 179 -11.61 -4.04 -6.35
N ARG A 180 -11.44 -3.84 -7.66
CA ARG A 180 -10.48 -4.59 -8.47
C ARG A 180 -9.03 -4.35 -8.01
N PHE A 181 -8.59 -3.11 -7.89
CA PHE A 181 -7.25 -2.80 -7.40
C PHE A 181 -7.03 -3.30 -5.96
N THR A 182 -8.07 -3.21 -5.13
CA THR A 182 -8.02 -3.69 -3.75
C THR A 182 -7.86 -5.22 -3.71
N ALA A 183 -8.61 -5.95 -4.54
CA ALA A 183 -8.48 -7.40 -4.68
C ALA A 183 -7.08 -7.79 -5.18
N GLU A 184 -6.53 -7.08 -6.18
CA GLU A 184 -5.16 -7.29 -6.65
C GLU A 184 -4.12 -7.10 -5.53
N CYS A 185 -4.30 -6.04 -4.74
CA CYS A 185 -3.43 -5.71 -3.60
C CYS A 185 -3.48 -6.80 -2.52
N LEU A 186 -4.68 -7.19 -2.09
CA LEU A 186 -4.88 -8.20 -1.05
C LEU A 186 -4.49 -9.62 -1.49
N ALA A 187 -4.65 -9.94 -2.78
CA ALA A 187 -4.21 -11.22 -3.33
C ALA A 187 -2.72 -11.49 -3.06
N PHE A 188 -1.88 -10.45 -2.98
CA PHE A 188 -0.48 -10.60 -2.57
C PHE A 188 -0.33 -11.13 -1.13
N LEU A 189 -1.13 -10.64 -0.18
CA LEU A 189 -1.14 -11.13 1.21
C LEU A 189 -1.67 -12.56 1.28
N PHE A 190 -2.80 -12.81 0.63
CA PHE A 190 -3.49 -14.09 0.67
C PHE A 190 -2.69 -15.23 0.05
N ARG A 191 -1.94 -14.98 -1.02
CA ARG A 191 -1.01 -15.98 -1.59
C ARG A 191 0.07 -16.39 -0.58
N LYS A 192 0.47 -15.50 0.32
CA LYS A 192 1.48 -15.75 1.38
C LYS A 192 0.89 -16.29 2.68
N PHE A 193 -0.43 -16.29 2.84
CA PHE A 193 -1.09 -16.86 4.01
C PHE A 193 -0.95 -18.39 4.00
N GLY A 194 -0.38 -19.00 5.05
CA GLY A 194 -0.03 -20.43 5.03
C GLY A 194 -1.25 -21.36 5.01
N ASP A 195 -2.21 -21.14 5.91
CA ASP A 195 -3.40 -21.99 6.02
C ASP A 195 -4.53 -21.49 5.10
N LYS A 196 -4.59 -22.06 3.89
CA LYS A 196 -5.59 -21.66 2.90
C LYS A 196 -7.02 -21.95 3.34
N ILE A 197 -7.27 -23.03 4.10
CA ILE A 197 -8.61 -23.38 4.58
C ILE A 197 -9.09 -22.31 5.57
N ALA A 198 -8.26 -21.96 6.55
CA ALA A 198 -8.58 -20.90 7.49
C ALA A 198 -8.79 -19.56 6.78
N LEU A 199 -7.99 -19.25 5.76
CA LEU A 199 -8.17 -18.06 4.93
C LEU A 199 -9.54 -18.07 4.22
N PHE A 200 -9.93 -19.17 3.59
CA PHE A 200 -11.24 -19.28 2.92
C PHE A 200 -12.38 -19.03 3.88
N HIS A 201 -12.37 -19.65 5.07
CA HIS A 201 -13.38 -19.40 6.10
C HIS A 201 -13.41 -17.94 6.55
N ILE A 202 -12.24 -17.29 6.72
CA ILE A 202 -12.17 -15.87 7.05
C ILE A 202 -12.79 -15.01 5.93
N LEU A 203 -12.49 -15.31 4.67
CA LEU A 203 -13.02 -14.56 3.54
C LEU A 203 -14.54 -14.74 3.39
N GLU A 204 -15.03 -15.97 3.53
CA GLU A 204 -16.47 -16.29 3.51
C GLU A 204 -17.23 -15.62 4.66
N GLU A 205 -16.64 -15.60 5.86
CA GLU A 205 -17.24 -14.93 7.04
C GLU A 205 -17.28 -13.40 6.89
N MET A 206 -16.24 -12.81 6.30
CA MET A 206 -16.06 -11.35 6.29
C MET A 206 -16.59 -10.65 5.03
N ILE A 207 -16.74 -11.37 3.92
CA ILE A 207 -17.13 -10.80 2.62
C ILE A 207 -18.49 -11.34 2.23
N GLU A 208 -19.52 -10.54 2.48
CA GLU A 208 -20.91 -10.90 2.19
C GLU A 208 -21.22 -10.94 0.69
N ASN A 209 -20.56 -10.10 -0.12
CA ASN A 209 -20.81 -10.04 -1.55
C ASN A 209 -20.03 -11.14 -2.30
N PRO A 210 -20.70 -12.14 -2.91
CA PRO A 210 -20.05 -13.24 -3.61
C PRO A 210 -19.27 -12.80 -4.84
N GLU A 211 -19.64 -11.72 -5.51
CA GLU A 211 -18.88 -11.17 -6.64
C GLU A 211 -17.53 -10.61 -6.19
N CYS A 212 -17.52 -9.96 -5.02
CA CYS A 212 -16.30 -9.42 -4.41
C CYS A 212 -15.35 -10.55 -3.99
N LEU A 213 -15.90 -11.59 -3.34
CA LEU A 213 -15.17 -12.80 -3.02
C LEU A 213 -14.61 -13.47 -4.29
N GLY A 214 -15.42 -13.59 -5.33
CA GLY A 214 -15.01 -14.13 -6.63
C GLY A 214 -13.87 -13.34 -7.27
N ALA A 215 -13.90 -12.00 -7.19
CA ALA A 215 -12.84 -11.13 -7.70
C ALA A 215 -11.51 -11.34 -6.95
N ILE A 216 -11.55 -11.42 -5.62
CA ILE A 216 -10.38 -11.71 -4.79
C ILE A 216 -9.79 -13.08 -5.13
N LEU A 217 -10.62 -14.12 -5.19
CA LEU A 217 -10.17 -15.47 -5.51
C LEU A 217 -9.59 -15.53 -6.92
N THR A 218 -10.22 -14.87 -7.89
CA THR A 218 -9.70 -14.76 -9.25
C THR A 218 -8.33 -14.10 -9.27
N GLU A 219 -8.13 -13.01 -8.53
CA GLU A 219 -6.83 -12.35 -8.45
C GLU A 219 -5.79 -13.18 -7.71
N MET A 220 -6.17 -13.90 -6.65
CA MET A 220 -5.30 -14.86 -5.96
C MET A 220 -4.78 -15.93 -6.92
N LEU A 221 -5.67 -16.48 -7.76
CA LEU A 221 -5.34 -17.54 -8.70
C LEU A 221 -4.59 -17.04 -9.95
N SER A 222 -4.78 -15.77 -10.31
CA SER A 222 -4.16 -15.16 -11.48
C SER A 222 -2.66 -14.94 -11.27
N GLY A 223 -1.85 -15.36 -12.23
CA GLY A 223 -0.40 -15.13 -12.34
C GLY A 223 -0.07 -13.91 -13.21
N VAL A 224 1.12 -13.91 -13.83
CA VAL A 224 1.58 -12.86 -14.75
C VAL A 224 1.37 -13.33 -16.19
N GLY A 225 0.84 -12.45 -17.05
CA GLY A 225 0.63 -12.74 -18.48
C GLY A 225 -0.39 -13.84 -18.75
N GLU A 226 -1.59 -13.72 -18.15
CA GLU A 226 -2.73 -14.67 -18.31
C GLU A 226 -2.47 -16.11 -17.86
N LYS A 227 -1.33 -16.37 -17.21
CA LYS A 227 -1.02 -17.66 -16.58
C LYS A 227 -1.61 -17.74 -15.18
N VAL A 228 -1.81 -18.96 -14.69
CA VAL A 228 -2.18 -19.23 -13.30
C VAL A 228 -0.94 -19.11 -12.40
N HIS A 229 -1.08 -18.55 -11.19
CA HIS A 229 0.03 -18.42 -10.23
C HIS A 229 0.48 -19.80 -9.70
N THR A 230 1.74 -19.95 -9.28
CA THR A 230 2.26 -21.25 -8.79
C THR A 230 1.56 -21.72 -7.51
N THR A 231 1.18 -20.79 -6.62
CA THR A 231 0.40 -21.09 -5.41
C THR A 231 -1.06 -21.43 -5.70
N SER A 232 -1.53 -21.30 -6.94
CA SER A 232 -2.93 -21.58 -7.28
C SER A 232 -3.26 -23.06 -7.17
N LEU A 233 -2.29 -23.96 -7.34
CA LEU A 233 -2.50 -25.39 -7.12
C LEU A 233 -2.86 -25.69 -5.66
N GLU A 234 -2.21 -25.02 -4.71
CA GLU A 234 -2.56 -25.12 -3.29
C GLU A 234 -3.98 -24.62 -3.03
N VAL A 235 -4.44 -23.59 -3.78
CA VAL A 235 -5.78 -23.01 -3.62
C VAL A 235 -6.88 -23.82 -4.34
N ILE A 236 -6.57 -24.47 -5.47
CA ILE A 236 -7.53 -25.20 -6.34
C ILE A 236 -7.67 -26.67 -5.92
N HIS A 237 -6.65 -27.31 -5.35
CA HIS A 237 -6.74 -28.69 -4.88
C HIS A 237 -7.72 -28.90 -3.70
N PHE A 238 -8.40 -27.85 -3.23
CA PHE A 238 -9.45 -27.91 -2.21
C PHE A 238 -10.83 -28.37 -2.70
N THR A 239 -11.01 -28.73 -3.98
CA THR A 239 -12.18 -29.49 -4.41
C THR A 239 -11.83 -30.96 -4.63
N PRO A 240 -11.92 -31.85 -3.63
CA PRO A 240 -12.41 -33.18 -3.92
C PRO A 240 -13.91 -33.04 -4.22
N LEU A 241 -14.25 -33.03 -5.51
CA LEU A 241 -15.56 -33.51 -5.95
C LEU A 241 -15.63 -34.98 -5.54
N ASN A 242 -16.04 -35.25 -4.30
CA ASN A 242 -16.61 -36.54 -3.96
C ASN A 242 -18.10 -36.45 -4.28
N CYS A 243 -18.42 -36.67 -5.56
CA CYS A 243 -19.70 -37.24 -5.96
C CYS A 243 -19.74 -38.71 -5.54
#